data_AF-A6Q6G7-F1
#
_entry.id   AF-A6Q6G7-F1
#
_cell.length_a   1.000
_cell.length_b   1.000
_cell.length_c   1.000
_cell.angle_alpha   90.00
_cell.angle_beta   90.00
_cell.angle_gamma   90.00
#
_symmetry.space_group_name_H-M   'P 1'
#
loop_
_entity.id
_entity.type
_entity.pdbx_description
1 polymer ?
#
loop_
_entity_poly.entity_id
_entity_poly.type
_entity_poly.pdbx_seq_one_letter_code
_entity_poly.pdbx_strand_id
1 'polypeptide(L)'
;MLSMNEDLEGALKQYIILLDKGEYFDAHEVLEEAWHPLRLNKDPLANLTKGLINGAVAFEHLKRNKSNASEKARKVMTSYEKHKEIYSDEIRYAILFKAACIKIEELKSAYPEVWC
;
A
#
# COMPACT_ATOMS: atom_id res chain seq x y z
N MET A 1 20.81 7.43 2.67
CA MET A 1 20.20 8.43 1.76
C MET A 1 18.81 7.88 1.45
N LEU A 2 17.74 8.60 1.77
CA LEU A 2 16.40 8.15 1.36
C LEU A 2 16.34 8.26 -0.16
N SER A 3 16.10 7.14 -0.85
CA SER A 3 15.88 7.13 -2.29
C SER A 3 14.56 7.86 -2.57
N MET A 4 14.53 8.65 -3.64
CA MET A 4 13.36 9.43 -4.05
C MET A 4 13.06 9.14 -5.51
N ASN A 5 11.79 8.84 -5.80
CA ASN A 5 11.31 8.58 -7.15
C ASN A 5 10.16 9.53 -7.46
N GLU A 6 10.27 10.36 -8.49
CA GLU A 6 9.17 11.26 -8.89
C GLU A 6 8.11 10.56 -9.76
N ASP A 7 8.40 9.36 -10.26
CA ASP A 7 7.49 8.56 -11.08
C ASP A 7 6.52 7.73 -10.22
N LEU A 8 5.45 8.39 -9.76
CA LEU A 8 4.36 7.73 -9.06
C LEU A 8 3.61 6.71 -9.92
N GLU A 9 3.48 6.95 -11.23
CA GLU A 9 2.75 6.06 -12.13
C GLU A 9 3.47 4.71 -12.27
N GLY A 10 4.78 4.75 -12.54
CA GLY A 10 5.64 3.57 -12.60
C GLY A 10 5.69 2.84 -11.27
N ALA A 11 5.79 3.57 -10.15
CA ALA A 11 5.78 2.98 -8.81
C ALA A 11 4.46 2.24 -8.52
N LEU A 12 3.30 2.80 -8.88
CA LEU A 12 2.00 2.14 -8.71
C LEU A 12 1.87 0.87 -9.56
N LYS A 13 2.34 0.89 -10.81
CA LYS A 13 2.35 -0.30 -11.68
C LYS A 13 3.22 -1.41 -11.09
N GLN A 14 4.43 -1.05 -10.65
CA GLN A 14 5.36 -2.00 -10.06
C GLN A 14 4.85 -2.55 -8.72
N TYR A 15 4.24 -1.69 -7.90
CA TYR A 15 3.58 -2.08 -6.64
C TYR A 15 2.55 -3.19 -6.87
N ILE A 16 1.65 -3.03 -7.85
CA ILE A 16 0.63 -4.05 -8.18
C ILE A 16 1.28 -5.37 -8.60
N ILE A 17 2.29 -5.31 -9.47
CA ILE A 17 3.03 -6.51 -9.92
C ILE A 17 3.69 -7.24 -8.73
N LEU A 18 4.24 -6.50 -7.78
CA LEU A 18 4.88 -7.06 -6.59
C LEU A 18 3.87 -7.67 -5.62
N LEU A 19 2.69 -7.06 -5.46
CA LEU A 19 1.59 -7.65 -4.69
C LEU A 19 1.14 -9.00 -5.28
N ASP A 20 0.97 -9.09 -6.60
CA ASP A 20 0.60 -10.35 -7.27
C ASP A 20 1.66 -11.45 -7.08
N LYS A 21 2.93 -11.08 -6.92
CA LYS A 21 4.04 -12.01 -6.63
C LYS A 21 4.20 -12.33 -5.14
N GLY A 22 3.44 -11.68 -4.26
CA GLY A 22 3.61 -11.80 -2.82
C GLY A 22 4.90 -11.15 -2.28
N GLU A 23 5.52 -10.25 -3.04
CA GLU A 23 6.74 -9.52 -2.66
C GLU A 23 6.39 -8.22 -1.96
N TYR A 24 5.77 -8.35 -0.78
CA TYR A 24 5.19 -7.23 -0.04
C TYR A 24 6.22 -6.24 0.51
N PHE A 25 7.42 -6.72 0.87
CA PHE A 25 8.53 -5.87 1.27
C PHE A 25 8.93 -4.91 0.14
N ASP A 26 9.24 -5.47 -1.03
CA ASP A 26 9.63 -4.68 -2.20
C ASP A 26 8.49 -3.76 -2.67
N ALA A 27 7.24 -4.21 -2.55
CA ALA A 27 6.08 -3.40 -2.88
C ALA A 27 6.04 -2.11 -2.04
N HIS A 28 6.20 -2.22 -0.72
CA HIS A 28 6.16 -1.02 0.13
C HIS A 28 7.37 -0.10 -0.10
N GLU A 29 8.56 -0.64 -0.34
CA GLU A 29 9.77 0.16 -0.62
C GLU A 29 9.60 0.99 -1.90
N VAL A 30 9.20 0.35 -3.02
CA VAL A 30 9.01 1.05 -4.31
C VAL A 30 8.01 2.20 -4.20
N LEU A 31 6.93 1.99 -3.45
CA LEU A 31 5.91 3.03 -3.28
C LEU A 31 6.32 4.08 -2.23
N GLU A 32 7.16 3.73 -1.26
CA GLU A 32 7.71 4.68 -0.28
C GLU A 32 8.68 5.67 -0.93
N GLU A 33 9.52 5.22 -1.86
CA GLU A 33 10.38 6.09 -2.67
C GLU A 33 9.56 7.14 -3.45
N ALA A 34 8.41 6.73 -4.00
CA ALA A 34 7.49 7.62 -4.70
C ALA A 34 6.64 8.50 -3.77
N TRP A 35 6.42 8.05 -2.54
CA TRP A 35 5.66 8.78 -1.53
C TRP A 35 6.46 9.93 -0.91
N HIS A 36 7.78 9.79 -0.76
CA HIS A 36 8.62 10.82 -0.15
C HIS A 36 8.47 12.21 -0.83
N PRO A 37 8.57 12.34 -2.17
CA PRO A 37 8.30 13.60 -2.85
C PRO A 37 6.87 14.13 -2.60
N LEU A 38 5.86 13.27 -2.67
CA LEU A 38 4.46 13.65 -2.43
C LEU A 38 4.27 14.24 -1.03
N ARG A 39 4.85 13.59 -0.01
CA ARG A 39 4.79 14.06 1.38
C ARG A 39 5.48 15.41 1.55
N LEU A 40 6.67 15.59 0.99
CA LEU A 40 7.43 16.84 1.10
C LEU A 40 6.68 18.00 0.44
N ASN A 41 6.07 17.74 -0.71
CA ASN A 41 5.29 18.72 -1.47
C ASN A 41 3.86 18.92 -0.95
N LYS A 42 3.46 18.22 0.12
CA LYS A 42 2.09 18.22 0.67
C LYS A 42 1.03 17.89 -0.39
N ASP A 43 1.36 17.01 -1.31
CA ASP A 43 0.49 16.56 -2.38
C ASP A 43 -0.74 15.85 -1.78
N PRO A 44 -1.98 16.11 -2.29
CA PRO A 44 -3.18 15.45 -1.78
C PRO A 44 -3.13 13.92 -1.86
N LEU A 45 -2.31 13.35 -2.76
CA LEU A 45 -2.14 11.90 -2.91
C LEU A 45 -1.22 11.28 -1.85
N ALA A 46 -0.51 12.08 -1.05
CA ALA A 46 0.45 11.57 -0.09
C ALA A 46 -0.19 10.61 0.93
N ASN A 47 -1.39 10.93 1.43
CA ASN A 47 -2.06 10.06 2.39
C ASN A 47 -2.65 8.80 1.75
N LEU A 48 -3.22 8.90 0.55
CA LEU A 48 -3.71 7.73 -0.20
C LEU A 48 -2.56 6.75 -0.49
N THR A 49 -1.42 7.27 -0.97
CA THR A 49 -0.20 6.49 -1.24
C THR A 49 0.34 5.84 0.05
N LYS A 50 0.36 6.57 1.17
CA LYS A 50 0.71 6.01 2.49
C LYS A 50 -0.23 4.87 2.90
N GLY A 51 -1.51 4.97 2.57
CA GLY A 51 -2.47 3.88 2.78
C GLY A 51 -2.02 2.59 2.10
N LEU A 52 -1.68 2.66 0.81
CA LEU A 52 -1.20 1.50 0.04
C LEU A 52 0.12 0.93 0.60
N ILE A 53 1.08 1.78 0.98
CA ILE A 53 2.33 1.35 1.64
C ILE A 53 1.99 0.50 2.88
N ASN A 54 1.11 1.00 3.74
CA ASN A 54 0.70 0.28 4.95
C ASN A 54 -0.08 -1.01 4.65
N GLY A 55 -0.84 -1.05 3.55
CA GLY A 55 -1.47 -2.26 3.05
C GLY A 55 -0.45 -3.36 2.74
N ALA A 56 0.62 -3.03 2.00
CA ALA A 56 1.70 -3.97 1.70
C ALA A 56 2.45 -4.40 2.98
N VAL A 57 2.78 -3.47 3.87
CA VAL A 57 3.43 -3.78 5.17
C VAL A 57 2.58 -4.74 6.01
N ALA A 58 1.25 -4.64 5.95
CA ALA A 58 0.36 -5.56 6.65
C ALA A 58 0.58 -7.01 6.20
N PHE A 59 0.66 -7.24 4.89
CA PHE A 59 0.89 -8.57 4.34
C PHE A 59 2.33 -9.05 4.53
N GLU A 60 3.31 -8.14 4.56
CA GLU A 60 4.68 -8.51 4.93
C GLU A 60 4.76 -9.03 6.37
N HIS A 61 3.99 -8.44 7.31
CA HIS A 61 3.87 -8.99 8.67
C HIS A 61 3.32 -10.42 8.68
N LEU A 62 2.27 -10.68 7.89
CA LEU A 62 1.67 -12.01 7.76
C LEU A 62 2.64 -13.00 7.10
N LYS A 63 3.30 -12.63 6.01
CA LYS A 63 4.31 -13.44 5.30
C LYS A 63 5.45 -13.88 6.22
N ARG A 64 5.93 -12.99 7.10
CA ARG A 64 6.99 -13.29 8.07
C ARG A 64 6.55 -14.20 9.23
N ASN A 65 5.24 -14.36 9.44
CA ASN A 65 4.63 -15.29 10.40
C ASN A 65 5.27 -15.30 11.82
N LYS A 66 5.52 -14.12 12.39
CA LYS A 66 5.97 -14.00 13.79
C LYS A 66 4.79 -14.16 14.74
N SER A 67 5.05 -14.45 16.03
CA SER A 67 4.02 -14.71 17.06
C SER A 67 2.94 -13.63 17.24
N ASN A 68 3.16 -12.41 16.74
CA ASN A 68 2.19 -11.31 16.74
C ASN A 68 1.94 -10.71 15.35
N ALA A 69 2.14 -11.50 14.29
CA ALA A 69 1.95 -11.06 12.90
C ALA A 69 0.54 -10.50 12.66
N SER A 70 -0.50 -11.21 13.06
CA SER A 70 -1.90 -10.80 12.82
C SER A 70 -2.26 -9.49 13.56
N GLU A 71 -1.77 -9.30 14.78
CA GLU A 71 -1.98 -8.05 15.54
C GLU A 71 -1.30 -6.87 14.84
N LYS A 72 -0.04 -7.04 14.43
CA LYS A 72 0.72 -6.00 13.72
C LYS A 72 0.09 -5.67 12.37
N ALA A 73 -0.31 -6.69 11.62
CA ALA A 73 -0.99 -6.55 10.34
C ALA A 73 -2.28 -5.74 10.50
N ARG A 74 -3.14 -6.09 11.47
CA ARG A 74 -4.34 -5.30 11.81
C ARG A 74 -4.01 -3.85 12.14
N LYS A 75 -3.00 -3.61 12.99
CA LYS A 75 -2.61 -2.27 13.39
C LYS A 75 -2.24 -1.39 12.21
N VAL A 76 -1.39 -1.87 11.30
CA VAL A 76 -0.99 -1.07 10.12
C VAL A 76 -2.12 -0.96 9.09
N MET A 77 -2.95 -2.00 8.95
CA MET A 77 -4.11 -2.01 8.05
C MET A 77 -5.11 -0.90 8.39
N THR A 78 -5.26 -0.51 9.67
CA THR A 78 -6.13 0.63 10.04
C THR A 78 -5.76 1.92 9.29
N SER A 79 -4.47 2.12 8.98
CA SER A 79 -4.04 3.28 8.21
C SER A 79 -4.38 3.15 6.71
N TYR A 80 -4.37 1.94 6.17
CA TYR A 80 -4.86 1.69 4.81
C TYR A 80 -6.36 1.99 4.73
N GLU A 81 -7.15 1.41 5.65
CA GLU A 81 -8.61 1.59 5.72
C GLU A 81 -9.00 3.07 5.80
N LYS A 82 -8.32 3.84 6.65
CA LYS A 82 -8.57 5.28 6.77
C LYS A 82 -8.27 6.04 5.48
N HIS A 83 -7.15 5.73 4.81
CA HIS A 83 -6.69 6.55 3.69
C HIS A 83 -7.24 6.11 2.34
N LYS A 84 -7.71 4.87 2.19
CA LYS A 84 -8.34 4.42 0.95
C LYS A 84 -9.62 5.20 0.64
N GLU A 85 -10.30 5.73 1.66
CA GLU A 85 -11.48 6.60 1.54
C GLU A 85 -11.18 7.94 0.82
N ILE A 86 -9.91 8.33 0.70
CA ILE A 86 -9.50 9.53 -0.06
C ILE A 86 -9.64 9.31 -1.57
N TYR A 87 -9.69 8.05 -2.02
CA TYR A 87 -9.85 7.71 -3.42
C TYR A 87 -11.10 8.37 -4.02
N SER A 88 -10.93 8.96 -5.21
CA SER A 88 -12.04 9.35 -6.08
C SER A 88 -11.65 9.10 -7.54
N ASP A 89 -12.63 9.02 -8.44
CA ASP A 89 -12.36 8.83 -9.87
C ASP A 89 -11.76 10.08 -10.55
N GLU A 90 -11.66 11.21 -9.83
CA GLU A 90 -11.14 12.49 -10.34
C GLU A 90 -9.65 12.70 -10.05
N ILE A 91 -9.01 11.82 -9.29
CA ILE A 91 -7.59 11.95 -8.95
C ILE A 91 -6.67 11.55 -10.11
N ARG A 92 -5.45 12.06 -10.11
CA ARG A 92 -4.39 11.56 -11.00
C ARG A 92 -4.15 10.08 -10.73
N TYR A 93 -3.98 9.32 -11.81
CA TYR A 93 -3.75 7.87 -11.76
C TYR A 93 -4.87 7.08 -11.05
N ALA A 94 -6.12 7.58 -11.04
CA ALA A 94 -7.26 6.94 -10.39
C ALA A 94 -7.37 5.44 -10.72
N ILE A 95 -7.21 5.05 -11.99
CA ILE A 95 -7.28 3.65 -12.43
C ILE A 95 -6.25 2.77 -11.68
N LEU A 96 -5.02 3.26 -11.52
CA LEU A 96 -3.95 2.51 -10.83
C LEU A 96 -4.18 2.47 -9.32
N PHE A 97 -4.61 3.57 -8.70
CA PHE A 97 -4.98 3.58 -7.29
C PHE A 97 -6.13 2.61 -7.00
N LYS A 98 -7.16 2.61 -7.85
CA LYS A 98 -8.29 1.68 -7.75
C LYS A 98 -7.82 0.24 -7.84
N ALA A 99 -6.99 -0.08 -8.83
CA ALA A 99 -6.42 -1.41 -9.00
C ALA A 99 -5.60 -1.85 -7.78
N ALA A 100 -4.75 -0.96 -7.24
CA ALA A 100 -3.96 -1.24 -6.04
C ALA A 100 -4.84 -1.48 -4.80
N CYS A 101 -5.90 -0.68 -4.60
CA CYS A 101 -6.87 -0.91 -3.53
C CYS A 101 -7.59 -2.26 -3.69
N ILE A 102 -8.09 -2.57 -4.90
CA ILE A 102 -8.72 -3.85 -5.20
C ILE A 102 -7.79 -5.01 -4.85
N LYS A 103 -6.50 -4.92 -5.23
CA LYS A 103 -5.51 -5.95 -4.91
C LYS A 103 -5.32 -6.19 -3.42
N ILE A 104 -5.30 -5.12 -2.62
CA ILE A 104 -5.25 -5.24 -1.16
C ILE A 104 -6.51 -5.90 -0.61
N GLU A 105 -7.71 -5.57 -1.11
CA GLU A 105 -8.96 -6.22 -0.68
C GLU A 105 -9.05 -7.70 -1.10
N GLU A 106 -8.57 -8.04 -2.30
CA GLU A 106 -8.44 -9.42 -2.77
C GLU A 106 -7.52 -10.23 -1.83
N LEU A 107 -6.35 -9.67 -1.49
CA LEU A 107 -5.43 -10.30 -0.56
C LEU A 107 -6.03 -10.44 0.84
N LYS A 108 -6.79 -9.45 1.33
CA LYS A 108 -7.50 -9.56 2.63
C LYS A 108 -8.45 -10.75 2.63
N SER A 109 -9.17 -10.97 1.53
CA SER A 109 -10.12 -12.08 1.41
C SER A 109 -9.46 -13.46 1.53
N ALA A 110 -8.14 -13.56 1.31
CA ALA A 110 -7.37 -14.79 1.49
C ALA A 110 -6.99 -15.09 2.97
N TYR A 111 -7.21 -14.15 3.90
CA TYR A 111 -6.89 -14.29 5.33
C TYR A 111 -8.09 -13.93 6.23
N PRO A 112 -9.26 -14.58 6.06
CA PRO A 112 -10.48 -14.22 6.81
C PRO A 112 -10.27 -14.27 8.33
N GLU A 113 -9.44 -15.18 8.84
CA GLU A 113 -9.13 -15.31 10.27
C GLU A 113 -8.37 -14.12 10.87
N VAL A 114 -7.75 -13.28 10.04
CA VAL A 114 -7.03 -12.08 10.48
C VAL A 114 -7.94 -10.86 10.51
N TRP A 115 -8.89 -10.79 9.57
CA TRP A 115 -9.65 -9.57 9.25
C TRP A 115 -11.15 -9.62 9.59
N CYS A 116 -11.74 -10.81 9.79
CA CYS A 116 -13.11 -10.98 10.27
C CYS A 116 -13.26 -10.74 11.77
#